data_AF-A0A7S3N0Z6-F1
#
_entry.id   AF-A0A7S3N0Z6-F1
#
_cell.length_a   1.000
_cell.length_b   1.000
_cell.length_c   1.000
_cell.angle_alpha   90.00
_cell.angle_beta   90.00
_cell.angle_gamma   90.00
#
_symmetry.space_group_name_H-M   'P 1'
#
loop_
_entity.id
_entity.type
_entity.pdbx_description
1 polymer ?
#
loop_
_entity_poly.entity_id
_entity_poly.type
_entity_poly.pdbx_seq_one_letter_code
_entity_poly.pdbx_strand_id
1 'polypeptide(L)'
;MSERDPNTMYFSHDRHNLKGAYMGHELGQFKEYSRAYAALSECEGYASAYADAMLEKAKDEDNDLYADRGLSHDEMVEHLVNTMCLPYRKAHASQFRQSKADQMSKHYLNDTIRRAINGGDKFNPYM
;
A
#
# COMPACT_ATOMS: atom_id res chain seq x y z
N MET A 1 18.09 32.37 6.42
CA MET A 1 17.95 31.17 5.57
C MET A 1 17.46 30.05 6.48
N SER A 2 16.26 29.51 6.25
CA SER A 2 15.70 28.44 7.10
C SER A 2 16.52 27.16 6.89
N GLU A 3 16.97 26.58 8.00
CA GLU A 3 17.74 25.34 8.05
C GLU A 3 16.89 24.19 7.48
N ARG A 4 17.34 23.57 6.38
CA ARG A 4 16.66 22.43 5.79
C ARG A 4 16.84 21.21 6.69
N ASP A 5 15.73 20.58 7.07
CA ASP A 5 15.73 19.34 7.85
C ASP A 5 16.54 18.26 7.10
N PRO A 6 17.64 17.74 7.68
CA PRO A 6 18.53 16.78 7.03
C PRO A 6 17.84 15.46 6.67
N ASN A 7 16.69 15.16 7.26
CA ASN A 7 15.89 13.97 6.93
C ASN A 7 15.07 14.10 5.64
N THR A 8 15.07 15.29 5.02
CA THR A 8 14.41 15.53 3.72
C THR A 8 15.35 15.37 2.52
N MET A 9 16.65 15.12 2.77
CA MET A 9 17.60 14.86 1.69
C MET A 9 17.41 13.46 1.12
N TYR A 10 17.53 13.33 -0.20
CA TYR A 10 17.52 12.05 -0.94
C TYR A 10 18.56 11.02 -0.45
N PHE A 11 19.49 11.45 0.44
CA PHE A 11 20.55 10.65 1.03
C PHE A 11 20.57 10.86 2.57
N SER A 12 19.52 10.46 3.28
CA SER A 12 19.62 10.33 4.74
C SER A 12 20.51 9.11 5.07
N HIS A 13 21.45 9.26 6.00
CA HIS A 13 22.40 8.19 6.38
C HIS A 13 21.74 7.03 7.13
N ASP A 14 20.46 7.12 7.44
CA ASP A 14 19.74 6.13 8.21
C ASP A 14 19.10 5.08 7.30
N ARG A 15 19.83 3.99 7.11
CA ARG A 15 19.40 2.81 6.32
C ARG A 15 18.06 2.23 6.79
N HIS A 16 17.66 2.45 8.05
CA HIS A 16 16.37 1.99 8.56
C HIS A 16 15.19 2.86 8.08
N ASN A 17 15.41 4.14 7.78
CA ASN A 17 14.38 5.05 7.26
C ASN A 17 14.24 5.03 5.73
N LEU A 18 15.26 4.56 5.01
CA LEU A 18 15.28 4.50 3.53
C LEU A 18 14.49 3.33 2.92
N LYS A 19 14.32 2.22 3.66
CA LYS A 19 13.68 1.00 3.11
C LYS A 19 12.17 1.02 3.36
N GLY A 20 11.43 1.71 2.49
CA GLY A 20 9.98 1.50 2.32
C GLY A 20 9.10 2.72 2.61
N ALA A 21 9.47 3.59 3.55
CA ALA A 21 8.69 4.79 3.88
C ALA A 21 8.64 5.79 2.71
N TYR A 22 9.75 5.93 1.97
CA TYR A 22 9.83 6.83 0.82
C TYR A 22 8.91 6.42 -0.33
N MET A 23 8.84 5.11 -0.65
CA MET A 23 7.93 4.63 -1.70
C MET A 23 6.45 4.79 -1.31
N GLY A 24 6.11 4.57 -0.03
CA GLY A 24 4.74 4.78 0.45
C GLY A 24 4.27 6.23 0.31
N HIS A 25 5.15 7.19 0.68
CA HIS A 25 4.87 8.63 0.55
C HIS A 25 4.78 9.08 -0.91
N GLU A 26 5.66 8.58 -1.80
CA GLU A 26 5.62 8.90 -3.23
C GLU A 26 4.39 8.30 -3.94
N LEU A 27 3.98 7.08 -3.58
CA LEU A 27 2.77 6.48 -4.13
C LEU A 27 1.50 7.25 -3.73
N GLY A 28 1.48 7.82 -2.52
CA GLY A 28 0.40 8.70 -2.05
C GLY A 28 0.18 9.96 -2.91
N GLN A 29 1.16 10.36 -3.72
CA GLN A 29 1.04 11.48 -4.67
C GLN A 29 0.20 11.11 -5.90
N PHE A 30 0.07 9.82 -6.23
CA PHE A 30 -0.79 9.36 -7.32
C PHE A 30 -2.24 9.31 -6.85
N LYS A 31 -3.05 10.24 -7.36
CA LYS A 31 -4.46 10.42 -6.96
C LYS A 31 -5.30 9.14 -7.09
N GLU A 32 -5.05 8.33 -8.11
CA GLU A 32 -5.79 7.09 -8.34
C GLU A 32 -5.36 5.97 -7.38
N TYR A 33 -4.09 5.91 -7.02
CA TYR A 33 -3.62 5.00 -5.98
C TYR A 33 -4.20 5.38 -4.61
N SER A 34 -4.16 6.65 -4.23
CA SER A 34 -4.68 7.09 -2.93
C SER A 34 -6.19 6.88 -2.80
N ARG A 35 -6.95 7.11 -3.89
CA ARG A 35 -8.38 6.78 -3.95
C ARG A 35 -8.65 5.29 -3.80
N ALA A 36 -7.92 4.44 -4.53
CA ALA A 36 -8.11 3.00 -4.46
C ALA A 36 -7.70 2.43 -3.09
N TYR A 37 -6.66 3.00 -2.47
CA TYR A 37 -6.25 2.68 -1.11
C TYR A 37 -7.31 3.08 -0.09
N ALA A 38 -7.83 4.31 -0.17
CA ALA A 38 -8.89 4.79 0.72
C ALA A 38 -10.16 3.94 0.61
N ALA A 39 -10.60 3.61 -0.62
CA ALA A 39 -11.77 2.77 -0.84
C ALA A 39 -11.59 1.33 -0.30
N LEU A 40 -10.38 0.76 -0.44
CA LEU A 40 -10.07 -0.53 0.15
C LEU A 40 -10.10 -0.46 1.68
N SER A 41 -9.48 0.56 2.28
CA SER A 41 -9.44 0.74 3.73
C SER A 41 -10.84 0.96 4.32
N GLU A 42 -11.70 1.74 3.66
CA GLU A 42 -13.10 1.89 4.06
C GLU A 42 -13.84 0.56 3.96
N CYS A 43 -13.67 -0.19 2.85
CA CYS A 43 -14.29 -1.49 2.72
C CYS A 43 -13.88 -2.43 3.84
N GLU A 44 -12.58 -2.55 4.14
CA GLU A 44 -12.09 -3.46 5.19
C GLU A 44 -12.63 -3.05 6.56
N GLY A 45 -12.69 -1.75 6.87
CA GLY A 45 -13.28 -1.26 8.11
C GLY A 45 -14.77 -1.60 8.25
N TYR A 46 -15.58 -1.28 7.23
CA TYR A 46 -17.03 -1.57 7.25
C TYR A 46 -17.32 -3.07 7.21
N ALA A 47 -16.60 -3.82 6.37
CA ALA A 47 -16.79 -5.26 6.24
C ALA A 47 -16.39 -5.98 7.52
N SER A 48 -15.34 -5.53 8.23
CA SER A 48 -14.95 -6.11 9.51
C SER A 48 -16.04 -5.92 10.54
N ALA A 49 -16.54 -4.68 10.71
CA ALA A 49 -17.61 -4.40 11.67
C ALA A 49 -18.91 -5.15 11.35
N TYR A 50 -19.25 -5.26 10.05
CA TYR A 50 -20.41 -6.02 9.61
C TYR A 50 -20.26 -7.52 9.85
N ALA A 51 -19.11 -8.09 9.48
CA ALA A 51 -18.84 -9.52 9.65
C ALA A 51 -18.86 -9.93 11.12
N ASP A 52 -18.25 -9.12 11.98
CA ASP A 52 -18.23 -9.30 13.43
C ASP A 52 -19.66 -9.32 14.01
N ALA A 53 -20.46 -8.30 13.73
CA ALA A 53 -21.84 -8.23 14.20
C ALA A 53 -22.74 -9.36 13.65
N MET A 54 -22.47 -9.86 12.45
CA MET A 54 -23.22 -10.98 11.87
C MET A 54 -22.82 -12.33 12.47
N LEU A 55 -21.54 -12.52 12.74
CA LEU A 55 -21.02 -13.74 13.36
C LEU A 55 -21.42 -13.85 14.83
N GLU A 56 -21.50 -12.73 15.54
CA GLU A 56 -22.03 -12.69 16.91
C GLU A 56 -23.51 -13.13 16.94
N LYS A 57 -24.35 -12.59 16.04
CA LYS A 57 -25.75 -13.03 15.91
C LYS A 57 -25.87 -14.50 15.49
N ALA A 58 -25.04 -14.94 14.56
CA ALA A 58 -25.06 -16.33 14.10
C ALA A 58 -24.65 -17.30 15.22
N LYS A 59 -23.77 -16.88 16.13
CA LYS A 59 -23.41 -17.66 17.32
C LYS A 59 -24.57 -17.79 18.30
N ASP A 60 -25.38 -16.74 18.46
CA ASP A 60 -26.57 -16.77 19.32
C ASP A 60 -27.63 -17.75 18.77
N GLU A 61 -27.72 -17.88 17.45
CA GLU A 61 -28.62 -18.83 16.77
C GLU A 61 -28.06 -20.26 16.74
N ASP A 62 -26.74 -20.40 16.57
CA ASP A 62 -26.03 -21.68 16.48
C ASP A 62 -24.71 -21.63 17.28
N ASN A 63 -24.73 -22.21 18.48
CA ASN A 63 -23.58 -22.21 19.38
C ASN A 63 -22.38 -23.02 18.86
N ASP A 64 -22.61 -23.95 17.93
CA ASP A 64 -21.56 -24.85 17.39
C ASP A 64 -21.00 -24.37 16.04
N LEU A 65 -21.43 -23.20 15.55
CA LEU A 65 -21.05 -22.60 14.27
C LEU A 65 -19.53 -22.65 13.97
N TYR A 66 -18.70 -22.42 14.98
CA TYR A 66 -17.24 -22.40 14.87
C TYR A 66 -16.63 -23.80 14.96
N ALA A 67 -17.22 -24.68 15.80
CA ALA A 67 -16.74 -26.04 16.03
C ALA A 67 -16.97 -26.92 14.79
N ASP A 68 -18.14 -26.80 14.15
CA ASP A 68 -18.50 -27.55 12.95
C ASP A 68 -17.61 -27.20 11.76
N ARG A 69 -17.12 -25.96 11.70
CA ARG A 69 -16.28 -25.47 10.60
C ARG A 69 -14.78 -25.57 10.89
N GLY A 70 -14.40 -25.87 12.13
CA GLY A 70 -13.00 -25.91 12.56
C GLY A 70 -12.27 -24.57 12.36
N LEU A 71 -13.00 -23.46 12.39
CA LEU A 71 -12.47 -22.11 12.18
C LEU A 71 -12.72 -21.27 13.43
N SER A 72 -11.73 -20.47 13.81
CA SER A 72 -11.92 -19.44 14.83
C SER A 72 -12.82 -18.30 14.32
N HIS A 73 -13.35 -17.52 15.26
CA HIS A 73 -14.13 -16.33 14.95
C HIS A 73 -13.36 -15.37 14.03
N ASP A 74 -12.11 -15.08 14.39
CA ASP A 74 -11.25 -14.13 13.66
C ASP A 74 -10.97 -14.61 12.23
N GLU A 75 -10.76 -15.91 12.03
CA GLU A 75 -10.57 -16.49 10.70
C GLU A 75 -11.83 -16.38 9.84
N MET A 76 -13.03 -16.54 10.43
CA MET A 76 -14.28 -16.33 9.69
C MET A 76 -14.53 -14.86 9.37
N VAL A 77 -14.23 -13.94 10.30
CA VAL A 77 -14.27 -12.49 10.02
C VAL A 77 -13.35 -12.17 8.85
N GLU A 78 -12.09 -12.61 8.90
CA GLU A 78 -11.12 -12.34 7.84
C GLU A 78 -11.58 -12.93 6.50
N HIS A 79 -12.15 -14.14 6.51
CA HIS A 79 -12.63 -14.77 5.29
C HIS A 79 -13.80 -14.00 4.65
N LEU A 80 -14.73 -13.49 5.47
CA LEU A 80 -15.84 -12.65 5.02
C LEU A 80 -15.34 -11.31 4.48
N VAL A 81 -14.44 -10.64 5.20
CA VAL A 81 -13.84 -9.37 4.77
C VAL A 81 -13.10 -9.53 3.44
N ASN A 82 -12.29 -10.59 3.32
CA ASN A 82 -11.56 -10.90 2.09
C ASN A 82 -12.50 -11.11 0.90
N THR A 83 -13.67 -11.71 1.13
CA THR A 83 -14.68 -11.95 0.10
C THR A 83 -15.41 -10.67 -0.29
N MET A 84 -15.87 -9.90 0.70
CA MET A 84 -16.60 -8.63 0.48
C MET A 84 -15.72 -7.58 -0.21
N CYS A 85 -14.45 -7.47 0.19
CA CYS A 85 -13.54 -6.45 -0.30
C CYS A 85 -12.67 -6.90 -1.50
N LEU A 86 -12.93 -8.08 -2.07
CA LEU A 86 -12.18 -8.61 -3.21
C LEU A 86 -12.12 -7.63 -4.42
N PRO A 87 -13.21 -6.96 -4.82
CA PRO A 87 -13.16 -5.99 -5.93
C PRO A 87 -12.22 -4.80 -5.63
N TYR A 88 -12.29 -4.28 -4.40
CA TYR A 88 -11.44 -3.17 -3.96
C TYR A 88 -9.97 -3.59 -3.85
N ARG A 89 -9.69 -4.81 -3.39
CA ARG A 89 -8.34 -5.38 -3.38
C ARG A 89 -7.76 -5.50 -4.78
N LYS A 90 -8.56 -5.95 -5.75
CA LYS A 90 -8.14 -6.02 -7.16
C LYS A 90 -7.87 -4.63 -7.74
N ALA A 91 -8.74 -3.66 -7.46
CA ALA A 91 -8.57 -2.27 -7.90
C ALA A 91 -7.30 -1.64 -7.30
N HIS A 92 -7.10 -1.75 -5.99
CA HIS A 92 -5.90 -1.29 -5.30
C HIS A 92 -4.63 -1.94 -5.87
N ALA A 93 -4.62 -3.26 -6.05
CA ALA A 93 -3.46 -3.97 -6.62
C ALA A 93 -3.16 -3.53 -8.06
N SER A 94 -4.18 -3.25 -8.86
CA SER A 94 -4.01 -2.71 -10.22
C SER A 94 -3.38 -1.32 -10.19
N GLN A 95 -3.94 -0.41 -9.38
CA GLN A 95 -3.45 0.97 -9.27
C GLN A 95 -2.05 1.04 -8.67
N PHE A 96 -1.74 0.18 -7.70
CA PHE A 96 -0.40 0.04 -7.14
C PHE A 96 0.63 -0.32 -8.21
N ARG A 97 0.34 -1.32 -9.06
CA ARG A 97 1.24 -1.74 -10.14
C ARG A 97 1.45 -0.63 -11.17
N GLN A 98 0.37 0.05 -11.57
CA GLN A 98 0.44 1.17 -12.52
C GLN A 98 1.25 2.33 -11.96
N SER A 99 0.95 2.75 -10.73
CA SER A 99 1.65 3.87 -10.08
C SER A 99 3.14 3.57 -9.85
N LYS A 100 3.48 2.31 -9.52
CA LYS A 100 4.89 1.87 -9.48
C LYS A 100 5.56 1.92 -10.85
N ALA A 101 4.88 1.49 -11.91
CA ALA A 101 5.43 1.54 -13.27
C ALA A 101 5.68 2.99 -13.69
N ASP A 102 4.76 3.90 -13.40
CA ASP A 102 4.88 5.33 -13.70
C ASP A 102 5.99 6.02 -12.87
N GLN A 103 6.12 5.65 -11.60
CA GLN A 103 7.22 6.11 -10.76
C GLN A 103 8.57 5.67 -11.35
N MET A 104 8.68 4.39 -11.72
CA MET A 104 9.92 3.83 -12.26
C MET A 104 10.27 4.43 -13.64
N SER A 105 9.28 4.71 -14.48
CA SER A 105 9.49 5.38 -15.78
C SER A 105 9.98 6.82 -15.62
N LYS A 106 9.47 7.58 -14.64
CA LYS A 106 9.97 8.93 -14.31
C LYS A 106 11.43 8.91 -13.86
N HIS A 107 11.82 7.97 -13.01
CA HIS A 107 13.21 7.83 -12.59
C HIS A 107 14.14 7.48 -13.77
N TYR A 108 13.68 6.61 -14.67
CA TYR A 108 14.43 6.27 -15.88
C TYR A 108 14.58 7.46 -16.84
N LEU A 109 13.53 8.27 -17.02
CA LEU A 109 13.57 9.47 -17.84
C LEU A 109 14.52 10.52 -17.26
N ASN A 110 14.46 10.76 -15.95
CA ASN A 110 15.36 11.69 -15.28
C ASN A 110 16.82 11.26 -15.39
N ASP A 111 17.11 9.96 -15.30
CA ASP A 111 18.46 9.44 -15.53
C ASP A 111 18.90 9.61 -16.99
N THR A 112 17.98 9.37 -17.94
CA THR A 112 18.25 9.61 -19.37
C THR A 112 18.55 11.08 -19.66
N ILE A 113 17.78 12.01 -19.08
CA ILE A 113 18.01 13.46 -19.19
C ILE A 113 19.35 13.84 -18.54
N ARG A 114 19.65 13.32 -17.35
CA ARG A 114 20.94 13.57 -16.67
C ARG A 114 22.12 13.10 -17.51
N ARG A 115 22.03 11.91 -18.11
CA ARG A 115 23.06 11.40 -19.02
C ARG A 115 23.17 12.25 -20.27
N ALA A 116 22.07 12.67 -20.88
CA ALA A 116 22.09 13.54 -22.05
C ALA A 116 22.77 14.90 -21.77
N ILE A 117 22.51 15.50 -20.60
CA ILE A 117 23.14 16.75 -20.17
C ILE A 117 24.64 16.55 -19.86
N ASN A 118 25.02 15.41 -19.28
CA ASN A 118 26.40 15.08 -18.91
C ASN A 118 27.22 14.43 -20.05
N GLY A 119 26.80 14.55 -21.32
CA GLY A 119 27.56 14.01 -22.46
C GLY A 119 27.57 12.48 -22.56
N GLY A 120 26.58 11.81 -21.97
CA GLY A 120 26.41 10.35 -21.99
C GLY A 120 26.99 9.62 -20.78
N ASP A 121 27.66 10.34 -19.87
CA ASP A 121 28.33 9.70 -18.74
C ASP A 121 27.34 9.23 -17.68
N LYS A 122 27.49 7.98 -17.23
CA LYS A 122 26.69 7.45 -16.11
C LYS A 122 27.16 8.17 -14.86
N PHE A 123 26.24 8.76 -14.11
CA PHE A 123 26.57 9.38 -12.83
C PHE A 123 27.27 8.34 -11.94
N ASN A 124 28.58 8.51 -11.74
CA ASN A 124 29.40 7.63 -10.93
C ASN A 124 29.62 8.32 -9.58
N PRO A 125 28.93 7.89 -8.49
CA PRO A 125 28.93 8.62 -7.22
C PRO A 125 30.25 8.52 -6.43
N TYR A 126 31.32 8.01 -7.04
CA TYR A 126 32.62 7.76 -6.42
C TYR A 126 33.78 8.44 -7.16
N MET A 127 33.52 9.50 -7.93
CA MET A 127 34.55 10.47 -8.33
C MET A 127 34.31 11.81 -7.64
#